data_AF-A0A2V9Y563-F1
#
_entry.id   AF-A0A2V9Y563-F1
#
_cell.length_a   1.000
_cell.length_b   1.000
_cell.length_c   1.000
_cell.angle_alpha   90.00
_cell.angle_beta   90.00
_cell.angle_gamma   90.00
#
_symmetry.space_group_name_H-M   'P 1'
#
loop_
_entity.id
_entity.type
_entity.pdbx_description
1 polymer ?
#
loop_
_entity_poly.entity_id
_entity_poly.type
_entity_poly.pdbx_seq_one_letter_code
_entity_poly.pdbx_strand_id
1 'polypeptide(L)'
;MSPSSQTLHDTNERLRLLLDELAPESPKFVAVTSEHLARVLAELLLAGEFLRDGVAGAEADPELSRQISEYRKNVERLRSLLPTLHANLLNERARLESERAHLESAAEWARASRKISSRAISRNRKD
;
A
#
# COMPACT_ATOMS: atom_id res chain seq x y z
N MET A 1 16.69 -4.46 29.33
CA MET A 1 16.22 -3.62 28.21
C MET A 1 15.58 -2.38 28.79
N SER A 2 15.97 -1.19 28.32
CA SER A 2 15.27 0.04 28.66
C SER A 2 13.87 0.01 28.00
N PRO A 3 12.84 0.68 28.60
CA PRO A 3 11.51 0.76 27.99
C PRO A 3 11.56 1.37 26.58
N SER A 4 12.47 2.31 26.39
CA SER A 4 12.81 2.93 25.12
C SER A 4 13.32 1.91 24.09
N SER A 5 14.25 1.04 24.50
CA SER A 5 14.76 -0.04 23.65
C SER A 5 13.69 -1.07 23.28
N GLN A 6 12.78 -1.41 24.20
CA GLN A 6 11.67 -2.33 23.93
C GLN A 6 10.69 -1.77 22.88
N THR A 7 10.30 -0.50 23.00
CA THR A 7 9.39 0.13 22.05
C THR A 7 9.97 0.11 20.63
N LEU A 8 11.25 0.45 20.48
CA LEU A 8 11.90 0.44 19.16
C LEU A 8 12.07 -0.98 18.61
N HIS A 9 12.33 -1.96 19.50
CA HIS A 9 12.34 -3.36 19.12
C HIS A 9 10.99 -3.80 18.53
N ASP A 10 9.90 -3.51 19.22
CA ASP A 10 8.55 -3.91 18.78
C ASP A 10 8.19 -3.24 17.44
N THR A 11 8.55 -1.95 17.26
CA THR A 11 8.36 -1.26 15.98
C THR A 11 9.23 -1.83 14.87
N ASN A 12 10.47 -2.26 15.17
CA ASN A 12 11.31 -2.93 14.18
C ASN A 12 10.75 -4.29 13.74
N GLU A 13 10.18 -5.07 14.66
CA GLU A 13 9.48 -6.32 14.34
C GLU A 13 8.25 -6.06 13.46
N ARG A 14 7.41 -5.08 13.83
CA ARG A 14 6.22 -4.70 13.05
C ARG A 14 6.60 -4.22 11.65
N LEU A 15 7.59 -3.34 11.52
CA LEU A 15 8.09 -2.88 10.22
C LEU A 15 8.61 -4.04 9.38
N ARG A 16 9.37 -4.97 9.96
CA ARG A 16 9.89 -6.11 9.21
C ARG A 16 8.76 -6.97 8.64
N LEU A 17 7.74 -7.28 9.44
CA LEU A 17 6.59 -8.07 8.99
C LEU A 17 5.83 -7.36 7.85
N LEU A 18 5.58 -6.06 7.99
CA LEU A 18 4.93 -5.28 6.94
C LEU A 18 5.78 -5.22 5.66
N LEU A 19 7.11 -5.08 5.79
CA LEU A 19 8.01 -5.09 4.64
C LEU A 19 8.09 -6.47 3.97
N ASP A 20 7.93 -7.56 4.73
CA ASP A 20 7.82 -8.91 4.17
C ASP A 20 6.52 -9.11 3.40
N GLU A 21 5.42 -8.47 3.80
CA GLU A 21 4.14 -8.51 3.06
C GLU A 21 4.20 -7.68 1.77
N LEU A 22 5.03 -6.63 1.75
CA LEU A 22 5.18 -5.72 0.61
C LEU A 22 6.26 -6.14 -0.39
N ALA A 23 7.15 -7.07 -0.02
CA ALA A 23 8.23 -7.53 -0.89
C ALA A 23 7.74 -8.60 -1.88
N PRO A 24 7.82 -8.39 -3.20
CA PRO A 24 7.35 -9.36 -4.20
C PRO A 24 8.04 -10.72 -4.12
N GLU A 25 9.29 -10.75 -3.66
CA GLU A 25 10.12 -11.95 -3.50
C GLU A 25 9.76 -12.76 -2.24
N SER A 26 8.89 -12.22 -1.38
CA SER A 26 8.51 -12.84 -0.12
C SER A 26 7.40 -13.87 -0.33
N PRO A 27 7.46 -15.03 0.36
CA PRO A 27 6.36 -15.99 0.35
C PRO A 27 5.07 -15.43 0.99
N LYS A 28 5.16 -14.30 1.71
CA LYS A 28 4.03 -13.60 2.35
C LYS A 28 3.51 -12.43 1.52
N PHE A 29 3.98 -12.27 0.27
CA PHE A 29 3.58 -11.15 -0.56
C PHE A 29 2.06 -11.10 -0.75
N VAL A 30 1.50 -9.92 -0.53
CA VAL A 30 0.07 -9.63 -0.76
C VAL A 30 -0.09 -8.46 -1.72
N ALA A 31 -1.22 -8.41 -2.41
CA ALA A 31 -1.57 -7.25 -3.23
C ALA A 31 -1.57 -5.99 -2.35
N VAL A 32 -0.75 -5.01 -2.74
CA VAL A 32 -0.52 -3.80 -1.96
C VAL A 32 -1.80 -2.98 -1.91
N THR A 33 -2.24 -2.64 -0.71
CA THR A 33 -3.40 -1.77 -0.48
C THR A 33 -2.97 -0.48 0.19
N SER A 34 -3.85 0.52 0.17
CA SER A 34 -3.65 1.78 0.92
C SER A 34 -3.49 1.53 2.43
N GLU A 35 -4.15 0.51 2.96
CA GLU A 35 -4.07 0.15 4.37
C GLU A 35 -2.66 -0.33 4.77
N HIS A 36 -2.02 -1.16 3.95
CA HIS A 36 -0.64 -1.61 4.21
C HIS A 36 0.33 -0.41 4.24
N LEU A 37 0.21 0.51 3.29
CA LEU A 37 1.05 1.71 3.23
C LEU A 37 0.78 2.65 4.41
N ALA A 38 -0.47 2.78 4.86
CA ALA A 38 -0.84 3.57 6.03
C ALA A 38 -0.24 2.99 7.32
N ARG A 39 -0.24 1.66 7.47
CA ARG A 39 0.41 0.99 8.61
C ARG A 39 1.92 1.21 8.62
N VAL A 40 2.58 1.08 7.46
CA VAL A 40 4.03 1.38 7.34
C VAL A 40 4.31 2.83 7.73
N LEU A 41 3.51 3.79 7.24
CA LEU A 41 3.66 5.19 7.59
C LEU A 41 3.50 5.43 9.10
N ALA A 42 2.50 4.81 9.72
CA ALA A 42 2.25 4.94 11.16
C ALA A 42 3.46 4.47 11.99
N GLU A 43 4.05 3.31 11.65
CA GLU A 43 5.23 2.80 12.35
C GLU A 43 6.47 3.68 12.14
N LEU A 44 6.66 4.24 10.93
CA LEU A 44 7.75 5.19 10.67
C LEU A 44 7.60 6.48 11.47
N LEU A 45 6.38 6.99 11.61
CA LEU A 45 6.11 8.19 12.41
C LEU A 45 6.37 7.93 13.90
N LEU A 46 5.89 6.78 14.41
CA LEU A 46 6.14 6.37 15.79
C LEU A 46 7.64 6.22 16.09
N ALA A 47 8.38 5.55 15.20
CA ALA A 47 9.82 5.46 15.32
C ALA A 47 10.49 6.83 15.22
N GLY A 48 9.99 7.73 14.35
CA GLY A 48 10.52 9.08 14.18
C GLY A 48 10.30 9.99 15.40
N GLU A 49 9.19 9.85 16.10
CA GLU A 49 8.98 10.48 17.42
C GLU A 49 9.98 9.95 18.43
N PHE A 50 10.07 8.62 18.54
CA PHE A 50 10.97 7.99 19.49
C PHE A 50 12.45 8.33 19.26
N LEU A 51 12.92 8.36 18.02
CA LEU A 51 14.30 8.71 17.68
C LEU A 51 14.61 10.18 17.98
N ARG A 52 13.63 11.08 17.90
CA ARG A 52 13.85 12.48 18.27
C ARG A 52 14.09 12.64 19.77
N ASP A 53 13.44 11.83 20.59
CA ASP A 53 13.53 11.90 22.06
C ASP A 53 14.66 11.01 22.63
N GLY A 54 14.96 9.88 21.99
CA GLY A 54 15.82 8.82 22.54
C GLY A 54 17.30 8.86 22.14
N VAL A 55 17.71 9.69 21.18
CA VAL A 55 19.11 9.70 20.67
C VAL A 55 20.13 10.12 21.73
N ALA A 56 19.74 10.96 22.69
CA ALA A 56 20.63 11.39 23.77
C ALA A 56 21.08 10.26 24.72
N GLY A 57 20.36 9.12 24.76
CA GLY A 57 20.69 7.95 25.59
C GLY A 57 21.34 6.79 24.82
N ALA A 58 21.49 6.89 23.50
CA ALA A 58 21.92 5.78 22.65
C ALA A 58 23.37 5.34 22.88
N GLU A 59 24.28 6.26 23.25
CA GLU A 59 25.67 5.92 23.58
C GLU A 59 25.79 5.14 24.90
N ALA A 60 24.83 5.30 25.81
CA ALA A 60 24.82 4.65 27.12
C ALA A 60 24.13 3.26 27.10
N ASP A 61 23.33 2.97 26.06
CA ASP A 61 22.59 1.71 25.93
C ASP A 61 22.95 0.99 24.60
N PRO A 62 23.84 -0.02 24.65
CA PRO A 62 24.22 -0.81 23.47
C PRO A 62 23.04 -1.48 22.75
N GLU A 63 22.00 -1.84 23.50
CA GLU A 63 20.82 -2.48 22.91
C GLU A 63 19.97 -1.46 22.15
N LEU A 64 19.83 -0.24 22.68
CA LEU A 64 19.19 0.86 21.95
C LEU A 64 19.95 1.16 20.64
N SER A 65 21.29 1.23 20.70
CA SER A 65 22.13 1.40 19.50
C SER A 65 21.91 0.29 18.47
N ARG A 66 21.77 -0.96 18.91
CA ARG A 66 21.42 -2.09 18.03
C ARG A 66 20.06 -1.90 17.37
N GLN A 67 19.04 -1.52 18.13
CA GLN A 67 17.69 -1.30 17.60
C GLN A 67 17.64 -0.13 16.61
N ILE A 68 18.43 0.93 16.81
CA ILE A 68 18.55 2.03 15.86
C ILE A 68 19.17 1.55 14.54
N SER A 69 20.18 0.67 14.62
CA SER A 69 20.80 0.06 13.43
C SER A 69 19.80 -0.82 12.67
N GLU A 70 19.02 -1.64 13.37
CA GLU A 70 17.95 -2.45 12.76
C GLU A 70 16.87 -1.59 12.11
N TYR A 71 16.46 -0.51 12.77
CA TYR A 71 15.53 0.46 12.19
C TYR A 71 16.06 1.06 10.89
N ARG A 72 17.34 1.44 10.85
CA ARG A 72 17.98 1.97 9.64
C ARG A 72 17.93 0.96 8.49
N LYS A 73 18.23 -0.32 8.76
CA LYS A 73 18.12 -1.39 7.75
C LYS A 73 16.70 -1.54 7.23
N ASN A 74 15.69 -1.48 8.11
CA ASN A 74 14.28 -1.52 7.71
C ASN A 74 13.91 -0.35 6.79
N VAL A 75 14.35 0.87 7.10
CA VAL A 75 14.11 2.06 6.27
C VAL A 75 14.82 1.96 4.92
N GLU A 76 16.06 1.46 4.90
CA GLU A 76 16.80 1.23 3.65
C GLU A 76 16.11 0.20 2.76
N ARG A 77 15.59 -0.88 3.36
CA ARG A 77 14.79 -1.89 2.67
C ARG A 77 13.48 -1.31 2.14
N LEU A 78 12.79 -0.48 2.92
CA LEU A 78 11.60 0.21 2.43
C LEU A 78 11.93 1.08 1.21
N ARG A 79 13.04 1.83 1.28
CA ARG A 79 13.50 2.68 0.17
C ARG A 79 13.77 1.89 -1.10
N SER A 80 14.31 0.67 -1.01
CA SER A 80 14.53 -0.17 -2.18
C SER A 80 13.25 -0.77 -2.75
N LEU A 81 12.22 -0.99 -1.92
CA LEU A 81 10.91 -1.50 -2.35
C LEU A 81 10.03 -0.42 -3.01
N LEU A 82 10.17 0.85 -2.60
CA LEU A 82 9.32 1.96 -3.06
C LEU A 82 9.18 2.08 -4.60
N PRO A 83 10.24 1.99 -5.41
CA PRO A 83 10.10 2.06 -6.87
C PRO A 83 9.21 0.95 -7.43
N THR A 84 9.38 -0.28 -6.94
CA THR A 84 8.58 -1.44 -7.36
C THR A 84 7.12 -1.30 -6.91
N LEU A 85 6.89 -0.86 -5.67
CA LEU A 85 5.55 -0.57 -5.17
C LEU A 85 4.85 0.50 -6.02
N HIS A 86 5.56 1.57 -6.36
CA HIS A 86 5.03 2.64 -7.20
C HIS A 86 4.65 2.15 -8.60
N ALA A 87 5.52 1.38 -9.25
CA ALA A 87 5.25 0.79 -10.56
C ALA A 87 4.03 -0.14 -10.53
N ASN A 88 3.92 -0.99 -9.50
CA ASN A 88 2.78 -1.89 -9.33
C ASN A 88 1.46 -1.12 -9.15
N LEU A 89 1.46 -0.04 -8.36
CA LEU A 89 0.27 0.79 -8.17
C LEU A 89 -0.14 1.51 -9.47
N LEU A 90 0.82 2.00 -10.26
CA LEU A 90 0.53 2.60 -11.55
C LEU A 90 -0.07 1.59 -12.54
N ASN A 91 0.47 0.38 -12.58
CA ASN A 91 -0.04 -0.70 -13.43
C ASN A 91 -1.46 -1.11 -13.01
N GLU A 92 -1.70 -1.27 -11.71
CA GLU A 92 -3.02 -1.60 -11.18
C GLU A 92 -4.03 -0.50 -11.51
N ARG A 93 -3.64 0.77 -11.35
CA ARG A 93 -4.47 1.91 -11.72
C ARG A 93 -4.83 1.88 -13.21
N ALA A 94 -3.84 1.67 -14.09
CA ALA A 94 -4.07 1.58 -15.53
C ALA A 94 -5.01 0.42 -15.90
N ARG A 95 -4.87 -0.74 -15.22
CA ARG A 95 -5.78 -1.88 -15.40
C ARG A 95 -7.22 -1.51 -15.03
N LEU A 96 -7.41 -0.91 -13.85
CA LEU A 96 -8.74 -0.49 -13.36
C LEU A 96 -9.38 0.57 -14.26
N GLU A 97 -8.59 1.52 -14.77
CA GLU A 97 -9.06 2.53 -15.72
C GLU A 97 -9.54 1.87 -17.04
N SER A 98 -8.80 0.88 -17.55
CA SER A 98 -9.21 0.11 -18.73
C SER A 98 -10.49 -0.71 -18.50
N GLU A 99 -10.59 -1.40 -17.37
CA GLU A 99 -11.79 -2.17 -17.01
C GLU A 99 -13.03 -1.26 -16.90
N ARG A 100 -12.85 -0.09 -16.29
CA ARG A 100 -13.92 0.91 -16.19
C ARG A 100 -14.38 1.40 -17.56
N ALA A 101 -13.45 1.71 -18.46
CA ALA A 101 -13.79 2.14 -19.82
C ALA A 101 -14.56 1.05 -20.60
N HIS A 102 -14.20 -0.23 -20.41
CA HIS A 102 -14.94 -1.35 -20.98
C HIS A 102 -16.37 -1.45 -20.42
N LEU A 103 -16.54 -1.30 -19.10
CA LEU A 103 -17.86 -1.32 -18.47
C LEU A 103 -18.74 -0.15 -18.92
N GLU A 104 -18.17 1.05 -19.04
CA GLU A 104 -18.88 2.23 -19.56
C GLU A 104 -19.34 2.01 -21.00
N SER A 105 -18.46 1.50 -21.87
CA SER A 105 -18.77 1.18 -23.26
C SER A 105 -19.87 0.10 -23.38
N ALA A 106 -19.78 -0.96 -22.57
CA ALA A 106 -20.79 -2.03 -22.54
C ALA A 106 -22.15 -1.50 -22.05
N ALA A 107 -22.15 -0.61 -21.05
CA ALA A 107 -23.36 0.02 -20.55
C ALA A 107 -24.01 0.94 -21.60
N GLU A 108 -23.22 1.72 -22.34
CA GLU A 108 -23.69 2.54 -23.45
C GLU A 108 -24.29 1.71 -24.57
N TRP A 109 -23.61 0.64 -24.98
CA TRP A 109 -24.13 -0.30 -25.97
C TRP A 109 -25.48 -0.90 -25.53
N ALA A 110 -25.58 -1.37 -24.29
CA ALA A 110 -26.84 -1.92 -23.75
C ALA A 110 -27.98 -0.87 -23.73
N ARG A 111 -27.67 0.40 -23.42
CA ARG A 111 -28.65 1.51 -23.48
C ARG A 111 -29.08 1.79 -24.91
N ALA A 112 -28.13 1.84 -25.86
CA ALA A 112 -28.42 2.06 -27.27
C ALA A 112 -29.29 0.93 -27.85
N SER A 113 -28.95 -0.33 -27.58
CA SER A 113 -29.72 -1.50 -28.00
C SER A 113 -31.16 -1.47 -27.46
N ARG A 114 -31.35 -1.12 -26.18
CA ARG A 114 -32.70 -0.94 -25.59
C ARG A 114 -33.50 0.16 -26.28
N LYS A 115 -32.86 1.28 -26.62
CA LYS A 115 -33.50 2.41 -27.33
C LYS A 115 -33.88 2.05 -28.76
N ILE A 116 -33.09 1.23 -29.43
CA ILE A 116 -33.40 0.73 -30.79
C ILE A 116 -34.62 -0.21 -30.74
N SER A 117 -34.64 -1.18 -29.81
CA SER A 117 -35.79 -2.08 -29.64
C SER A 117 -37.09 -1.32 -29.31
N SER A 118 -37.06 -0.34 -28.40
CA SER A 118 -38.27 0.43 -28.07
C SER A 118 -38.77 1.31 -29.22
N ARG A 119 -37.84 1.84 -30.04
CA ARG A 119 -38.19 2.61 -31.24
C ARG A 119 -38.76 1.74 -32.36
N ALA A 120 -38.33 0.48 -32.48
CA ALA A 120 -38.90 -0.47 -33.43
C ALA A 120 -40.34 -0.86 -33.05
N ILE A 121 -40.59 -1.13 -31.77
CA ILE A 121 -41.93 -1.49 -31.25
C ILE A 121 -42.94 -0.34 -31.42
N SER A 122 -42.51 0.91 -31.22
CA SER A 122 -43.40 2.08 -31.38
C SER A 122 -43.71 2.43 -32.83
N ARG A 123 -42.86 2.02 -33.79
CA ARG A 123 -43.10 2.22 -35.22
C ARG A 123 -44.15 1.24 -35.76
N ASN A 124 -44.08 -0.03 -35.33
CA ASN A 124 -45.02 -1.10 -35.71
C ASN A 124 -46.45 -0.97 -35.15
N ARG A 125 -46.74 0.05 -34.33
CA ARG A 125 -48.08 0.33 -33.77
C ARG A 125 -48.80 1.49 -34.47
N LYS A 126 -48.15 2.16 -35.42
CA LYS A 126 -48.71 3.30 -36.16
C LYS A 126 -49.10 2.96 -37.61
N ASP A 127 -48.77 1.75 -38.04
CA ASP A 127 -49.27 1.11 -39.27
C ASP A 127 -50.40 0.14 -38.87
#